data_AF-A0A537ULB5-F1
#
_entry.id   AF-A0A537ULB5-F1
#
_cell.length_a   1.000
_cell.length_b   1.000
_cell.length_c   1.000
_cell.angle_alpha   90.00
_cell.angle_beta   90.00
_cell.angle_gamma   90.00
#
_symmetry.space_group_name_H-M   'P 1'
#
loop_
_entity.id
_entity.type
_entity.pdbx_description
1 polymer ?
#
loop_
_entity_poly.entity_id
_entity_poly.type
_entity_poly.pdbx_seq_one_letter_code
_entity_poly.pdbx_strand_id
1 'polypeptide(L)'
;ELNAIDLAWDILARFADADTPHAFCDDWVHVAAEEAEHFALLADRLAALGAAYGELPAHDGLWEAAAATAHDLLARLAVVPLVLEARGLDVTPEMICRLERAGDAGSAAILRRVYEDEIGHVAVGARWFERLCRERGLDPEAAFHQRVRRYFKGALKPPFNRAARDSAGLPAEYYEPLAGAAA
;
A
#
# COMPACT_ATOMS: atom_id res chain seq x y z
N GLU A 1 -2.22 5.07 -7.09
CA GLU A 1 -3.02 6.24 -6.65
C GLU A 1 -4.50 6.07 -6.95
N LEU A 2 -5.02 6.13 -8.19
CA LEU A 2 -6.49 5.99 -8.39
C LEU A 2 -7.07 4.71 -7.75
N ASN A 3 -6.43 3.57 -7.98
CA ASN A 3 -6.83 2.32 -7.32
C ASN A 3 -6.71 2.41 -5.78
N ALA A 4 -5.73 3.13 -5.25
CA ALA A 4 -5.56 3.30 -3.80
C ALA A 4 -6.65 4.20 -3.19
N ILE A 5 -7.08 5.26 -3.89
CA ILE A 5 -8.28 6.04 -3.55
C ILE A 5 -9.49 5.12 -3.44
N ASP A 6 -9.75 4.34 -4.50
CA ASP A 6 -10.89 3.42 -4.54
C ASP A 6 -10.81 2.37 -3.43
N LEU A 7 -9.61 1.89 -3.10
CA LEU A 7 -9.41 0.87 -2.07
C LEU A 7 -9.55 1.40 -0.65
N ALA A 8 -9.12 2.64 -0.39
CA ALA A 8 -9.36 3.29 0.88
C ALA A 8 -10.87 3.48 1.13
N TRP A 9 -11.62 3.93 0.12
CA TRP A 9 -13.08 4.01 0.20
C TRP A 9 -13.76 2.64 0.26
N ASP A 10 -13.26 1.64 -0.47
CA ASP A 10 -13.78 0.27 -0.42
C ASP A 10 -13.60 -0.33 0.98
N ILE A 11 -12.49 -0.05 1.66
CA ILE A 11 -12.30 -0.51 3.04
C ILE A 11 -13.41 0.01 3.95
N LEU A 12 -13.74 1.30 3.84
CA LEU A 12 -14.81 1.94 4.60
C LEU A 12 -16.18 1.37 4.23
N ALA A 13 -16.54 1.42 2.95
CA ALA A 13 -17.87 1.04 2.48
C ALA A 13 -18.18 -0.44 2.69
N ARG A 14 -17.15 -1.30 2.68
CA ARG A 14 -17.31 -2.75 2.72
C ARG A 14 -17.20 -3.34 4.12
N PHE A 15 -16.29 -2.81 4.95
CA PHE A 15 -15.94 -3.45 6.20
C PHE A 15 -16.31 -2.64 7.44
N ALA A 16 -16.66 -1.36 7.30
CA ALA A 16 -17.15 -0.59 8.44
C ALA A 16 -18.62 -0.94 8.75
N ASP A 17 -18.92 -1.03 10.03
CA ASP A 17 -20.24 -1.24 10.60
C ASP A 17 -20.49 -0.25 11.76
N ALA A 18 -21.61 -0.43 12.48
CA ALA A 18 -21.99 0.45 13.57
C ALA A 18 -21.02 0.43 14.77
N ASP A 19 -20.24 -0.65 14.93
CA ASP A 19 -19.29 -0.83 16.02
C ASP A 19 -17.85 -0.42 15.63
N THR A 20 -17.66 -0.06 14.36
CA THR A 20 -16.35 0.35 13.84
C THR A 20 -15.91 1.67 14.48
N PRO A 21 -14.70 1.74 15.08
CA PRO A 21 -14.23 2.97 15.71
C PRO A 21 -14.11 4.13 14.71
N HIS A 22 -14.53 5.33 15.10
CA HIS A 22 -14.38 6.52 14.25
C HIS A 22 -12.95 6.74 13.76
N ALA A 23 -11.94 6.47 14.60
CA ALA A 23 -10.54 6.57 14.21
C ALA A 23 -10.18 5.66 13.01
N PHE A 24 -10.82 4.49 12.86
CA PHE A 24 -10.63 3.65 11.67
C PHE A 24 -11.11 4.37 10.44
N CYS A 25 -12.29 4.99 10.54
CA CYS A 25 -12.87 5.74 9.45
C CYS A 25 -12.02 6.97 9.08
N ASP A 26 -11.62 7.74 10.08
CA ASP A 26 -10.80 8.94 9.91
C ASP A 26 -9.46 8.62 9.23
N ASP A 27 -8.80 7.52 9.64
CA ASP A 27 -7.55 7.08 9.04
C ASP A 27 -7.69 6.75 7.55
N TRP A 28 -8.71 5.98 7.14
CA TRP A 28 -8.88 5.62 5.73
C TRP A 28 -9.42 6.78 4.87
N VAL A 29 -10.21 7.69 5.45
CA VAL A 29 -10.57 8.95 4.77
C VAL A 29 -9.32 9.80 4.52
N HIS A 30 -8.42 9.86 5.49
CA HIS A 30 -7.16 10.59 5.35
C HIS A 30 -6.28 9.97 4.25
N VAL A 31 -6.09 8.65 4.25
CA VAL A 31 -5.38 7.94 3.16
C VAL A 31 -6.03 8.23 1.81
N ALA A 32 -7.36 8.12 1.70
CA ALA A 32 -8.06 8.40 0.45
C ALA A 32 -7.85 9.84 -0.05
N ALA A 33 -7.73 10.82 0.85
CA ALA A 33 -7.48 12.20 0.51
C ALA A 33 -6.04 12.41 -0.01
N GLU A 34 -5.03 11.85 0.66
CA GLU A 34 -3.63 11.92 0.22
C GLU A 34 -3.44 11.23 -1.12
N GLU A 35 -4.07 10.07 -1.33
CA GLU A 35 -4.05 9.35 -2.61
C GLU A 35 -4.69 10.14 -3.76
N ALA A 36 -5.72 10.95 -3.46
CA ALA A 36 -6.31 11.85 -4.44
C ALA A 36 -5.35 12.99 -4.82
N GLU A 37 -4.60 13.51 -3.85
CA GLU A 37 -3.55 14.51 -4.12
C GLU A 37 -2.39 13.89 -4.92
N HIS A 38 -1.95 12.68 -4.58
CA HIS A 38 -0.93 11.93 -5.33
C HIS A 38 -1.36 11.72 -6.78
N PHE A 39 -2.59 11.24 -6.99
CA PHE A 39 -3.14 11.03 -8.31
C PHE A 39 -3.16 12.32 -9.13
N ALA A 40 -3.62 13.44 -8.55
CA ALA A 40 -3.65 14.73 -9.24
C ALA A 40 -2.24 15.19 -9.66
N LEU A 41 -1.26 15.11 -8.75
CA LEU A 41 0.14 15.46 -9.03
C LEU A 41 0.72 14.63 -10.18
N LEU A 42 0.50 13.32 -10.16
CA LEU A 42 1.00 12.41 -11.19
C LEU A 42 0.27 12.59 -12.53
N ALA A 43 -1.04 12.83 -12.51
CA ALA A 43 -1.83 13.09 -13.71
C ALA A 43 -1.37 14.40 -14.39
N ASP A 44 -1.19 15.47 -13.63
CA ASP A 44 -0.65 16.74 -14.12
C ASP A 44 0.77 16.57 -14.67
N ARG A 45 1.59 15.76 -14.00
CA ARG A 45 2.95 15.46 -14.46
C ARG A 45 2.97 14.68 -15.77
N LEU A 46 2.11 13.67 -15.91
CA LEU A 46 1.93 12.92 -17.16
C LEU A 46 1.50 13.86 -18.30
N ALA A 47 0.52 14.73 -18.04
CA ALA A 47 0.05 15.72 -19.02
C ALA A 47 1.18 16.63 -19.50
N ALA A 48 2.03 17.11 -18.57
CA ALA A 48 3.20 17.91 -18.91
C ALA A 48 4.26 17.15 -19.75
N LEU A 49 4.26 15.82 -19.68
CA LEU A 49 5.11 14.93 -20.48
C LEU A 49 4.46 14.48 -21.79
N GLY A 50 3.25 14.96 -22.10
CA GLY A 50 2.52 14.66 -23.33
C GLY A 50 1.76 13.34 -23.32
N ALA A 51 1.43 12.83 -22.13
CA ALA A 51 0.58 11.65 -21.96
C ALA A 51 -0.59 11.95 -21.01
N ALA A 52 -1.64 11.13 -21.02
CA ALA A 52 -2.75 11.21 -20.09
C ALA A 52 -2.93 9.91 -19.31
N TYR A 53 -3.63 9.99 -18.17
CA TYR A 53 -4.01 8.81 -17.42
C TYR A 53 -4.80 7.84 -18.30
N GLY A 54 -4.39 6.56 -18.30
CA GLY A 54 -4.98 5.51 -19.12
C GLY A 54 -4.37 5.35 -20.52
N GLU A 55 -3.46 6.23 -20.96
CA GLU A 55 -2.80 6.10 -22.27
C GLU A 55 -1.63 5.10 -22.26
N LEU A 56 -1.02 4.85 -21.11
CA LEU A 56 0.09 3.92 -20.95
C LEU A 56 -0.39 2.58 -20.38
N PRO A 57 0.22 1.44 -20.79
CA PRO A 57 -0.12 0.14 -20.21
C PRO A 57 0.08 0.12 -18.70
N ALA A 58 -0.91 -0.42 -17.98
CA ALA A 58 -0.86 -0.65 -16.54
C ALA A 58 -1.20 -2.11 -16.23
N HIS A 59 -0.79 -2.59 -15.06
CA HIS A 59 -1.19 -3.90 -14.54
C HIS A 59 -2.36 -3.76 -13.56
N ASP A 60 -3.14 -4.83 -13.39
CA ASP A 60 -4.35 -4.82 -12.54
C ASP A 60 -4.12 -5.37 -11.12
N GLY A 61 -2.84 -5.52 -10.70
CA GLY A 61 -2.48 -6.26 -9.48
C GLY A 61 -3.16 -5.77 -8.19
N LEU A 62 -3.37 -4.46 -8.02
CA LEU A 62 -4.10 -3.91 -6.88
C LEU A 62 -5.58 -4.30 -6.89
N TRP A 63 -6.25 -4.22 -8.05
CA TRP A 63 -7.65 -4.56 -8.17
C TRP A 63 -7.89 -6.07 -8.06
N GLU A 64 -7.01 -6.89 -8.63
CA GLU A 64 -7.05 -8.35 -8.46
C GLU A 64 -6.93 -8.75 -6.99
N ALA A 65 -6.01 -8.12 -6.24
CA ALA A 65 -5.87 -8.33 -4.81
C ALA A 65 -7.10 -7.85 -4.03
N ALA A 66 -7.68 -6.72 -4.42
CA ALA A 66 -8.89 -6.19 -3.82
C ALA A 66 -10.07 -7.15 -3.96
N ALA A 67 -10.28 -7.67 -5.17
CA ALA A 67 -11.33 -8.65 -5.47
C ALA A 67 -11.09 -9.95 -4.69
N ALA A 68 -9.85 -10.45 -4.65
CA ALA A 68 -9.50 -11.68 -3.93
C ALA A 68 -9.68 -11.58 -2.41
N THR A 69 -9.67 -10.37 -1.85
CA THR A 69 -9.76 -10.11 -0.41
C THR A 69 -11.08 -9.44 0.02
N ALA A 70 -12.02 -9.25 -0.91
CA ALA A 70 -13.26 -8.50 -0.66
C ALA A 70 -14.12 -9.05 0.49
N HIS A 71 -13.98 -10.32 0.86
CA HIS A 71 -14.74 -10.94 1.96
C HIS A 71 -14.01 -10.92 3.30
N ASP A 72 -12.80 -10.35 3.40
CA ASP A 72 -12.00 -10.43 4.62
C ASP A 72 -11.09 -9.21 4.83
N LEU A 73 -11.46 -8.38 5.82
CA LEU A 73 -10.70 -7.18 6.16
C LEU A 73 -9.24 -7.48 6.56
N LEU A 74 -8.96 -8.54 7.32
CA LEU A 74 -7.57 -8.88 7.66
C LEU A 74 -6.77 -9.29 6.42
N ALA A 75 -7.40 -10.01 5.48
CA ALA A 75 -6.76 -10.32 4.21
C ALA A 75 -6.52 -9.05 3.38
N ARG A 76 -7.50 -8.12 3.34
CA ARG A 76 -7.38 -6.85 2.64
C ARG A 76 -6.20 -6.04 3.16
N LEU A 77 -6.11 -5.86 4.48
CA LEU A 77 -5.02 -5.14 5.12
C LEU A 77 -3.67 -5.84 4.93
N ALA A 78 -3.62 -7.17 5.04
CA ALA A 78 -2.37 -7.90 4.83
C ALA A 78 -1.82 -7.77 3.40
N VAL A 79 -2.68 -7.83 2.39
CA VAL A 79 -2.22 -7.89 0.99
C VAL A 79 -2.07 -6.50 0.37
N VAL A 80 -3.00 -5.57 0.64
CA VAL A 80 -2.98 -4.26 -0.03
C VAL A 80 -1.97 -3.33 0.66
N PRO A 81 -2.23 -2.73 1.83
CA PRO A 81 -1.28 -1.78 2.42
C PRO A 81 0.04 -2.44 2.85
N LEU A 82 0.00 -3.66 3.39
CA LEU A 82 1.20 -4.27 3.99
C LEU A 82 2.09 -5.06 3.02
N VAL A 83 1.62 -5.35 1.80
CA VAL A 83 2.44 -6.01 0.76
C VAL A 83 2.55 -5.16 -0.49
N LEU A 84 1.41 -4.74 -1.07
CA LEU A 84 1.41 -3.99 -2.34
C LEU A 84 1.86 -2.53 -2.13
N GLU A 85 1.32 -1.80 -1.16
CA GLU A 85 1.75 -0.41 -0.91
C GLU A 85 3.12 -0.38 -0.24
N ALA A 86 3.39 -1.30 0.71
CA ALA A 86 4.73 -1.47 1.29
C ALA A 86 5.83 -1.77 0.23
N ARG A 87 5.46 -2.23 -0.97
CA ARG A 87 6.41 -2.36 -2.09
C ARG A 87 6.89 -1.01 -2.59
N GLY A 88 6.04 0.02 -2.58
CA GLY A 88 6.40 1.41 -2.90
C GLY A 88 7.58 1.90 -2.06
N LEU A 89 7.59 1.56 -0.76
CA LEU A 89 8.69 1.93 0.15
C LEU A 89 10.06 1.37 -0.29
N ASP A 90 10.06 0.23 -0.98
CA ASP A 90 11.29 -0.43 -1.45
C ASP A 90 11.79 0.14 -2.77
N VAL A 91 10.88 0.47 -3.69
CA VAL A 91 11.22 0.78 -5.10
C VAL A 91 11.32 2.27 -5.39
N THR A 92 10.51 3.09 -4.72
CA THR A 92 10.41 4.52 -5.02
C THR A 92 11.72 5.27 -4.78
N PRO A 93 12.53 4.99 -3.74
CA PRO A 93 13.82 5.67 -3.55
C PRO A 93 14.79 5.51 -4.74
N GLU A 94 14.84 4.33 -5.34
CA GLU A 94 15.70 4.11 -6.51
C GLU A 94 15.12 4.81 -7.76
N MET A 95 13.79 4.81 -7.92
CA MET A 95 13.12 5.54 -9.00
C MET A 95 13.41 7.04 -8.93
N ILE A 96 13.33 7.64 -7.74
CA ILE A 96 13.71 9.05 -7.49
C ILE A 96 15.16 9.29 -7.94
N CYS A 97 16.11 8.47 -7.49
CA CYS A 97 17.52 8.60 -7.87
C CYS A 97 17.72 8.55 -9.39
N ARG A 98 16.98 7.69 -10.09
CA ARG A 98 17.07 7.55 -11.56
C ARG A 98 16.51 8.77 -12.28
N LEU A 99 15.38 9.31 -11.82
CA LEU A 99 14.78 10.52 -12.39
C LEU A 99 15.71 11.73 -12.21
N GLU A 100 16.31 11.90 -11.04
CA GLU A 100 17.28 12.97 -10.80
C GLU A 100 18.49 12.88 -11.73
N ARG A 101 19.06 11.67 -11.89
CA ARG A 101 20.18 11.45 -12.84
C ARG A 101 19.78 11.71 -14.29
N ALA A 102 18.52 11.50 -14.64
CA ALA A 102 17.97 11.81 -15.95
C ALA A 102 17.63 13.30 -16.14
N GLY A 103 17.81 14.14 -15.11
CA GLY A 103 17.48 15.56 -15.14
C GLY A 103 16.00 15.88 -14.91
N ASP A 104 15.18 14.88 -14.54
CA ASP A 104 13.76 15.04 -14.25
C ASP A 104 13.53 15.30 -12.75
N ALA A 105 13.96 16.48 -12.30
CA ALA A 105 13.78 16.91 -10.91
C ALA A 105 12.29 17.07 -10.52
N GLY A 106 11.41 17.37 -11.48
CA GLY A 106 9.98 17.55 -11.24
C GLY A 106 9.29 16.25 -10.85
N SER A 107 9.51 15.18 -11.63
CA SER A 107 8.96 13.86 -11.30
C SER A 107 9.58 13.30 -10.02
N ALA A 108 10.89 13.52 -9.81
CA ALA A 108 11.58 13.10 -8.60
C ALA A 108 11.00 13.75 -7.33
N ALA A 109 10.65 15.05 -7.39
CA ALA A 109 10.04 15.76 -6.27
C ALA A 109 8.64 15.22 -5.94
N ILE A 110 7.83 14.91 -6.96
CA ILE A 110 6.50 14.31 -6.76
C ILE A 110 6.62 12.95 -6.10
N LEU A 111 7.47 12.06 -6.63
CA LEU A 111 7.67 10.73 -6.04
C LEU A 111 8.25 10.77 -4.62
N ARG A 112 9.04 11.80 -4.29
CA ARG A 112 9.54 11.99 -2.91
C ARG A 112 8.39 12.29 -1.96
N ARG A 113 7.47 13.18 -2.35
CA ARG A 113 6.27 13.47 -1.57
C ARG A 113 5.44 12.20 -1.37
N VAL A 114 5.11 11.50 -2.46
CA VAL A 114 4.35 10.24 -2.40
C VAL A 114 5.04 9.26 -1.45
N TYR A 115 6.36 9.05 -1.60
CA TYR A 115 7.12 8.16 -0.72
C TYR A 115 7.04 8.51 0.77
N GLU A 116 7.05 9.81 1.11
CA GLU A 116 6.95 10.26 2.51
C GLU A 116 5.57 9.94 3.09
N ASP A 117 4.51 10.19 2.32
CA ASP A 117 3.11 9.95 2.72
C ASP A 117 2.80 8.44 2.80
N GLU A 118 3.37 7.62 1.90
CA GLU A 118 3.23 6.15 1.85
C GLU A 118 3.71 5.45 3.14
N ILE A 119 4.70 6.00 3.84
CA ILE A 119 5.13 5.46 5.15
C ILE A 119 3.96 5.53 6.14
N GLY A 120 3.20 6.62 6.11
CA GLY A 120 1.99 6.81 6.91
C GLY A 120 0.88 5.84 6.53
N HIS A 121 0.68 5.59 5.23
CA HIS A 121 -0.36 4.68 4.73
C HIS A 121 -0.10 3.24 5.16
N VAL A 122 1.15 2.78 5.04
CA VAL A 122 1.55 1.46 5.54
C VAL A 122 1.39 1.39 7.06
N ALA A 123 1.68 2.48 7.79
CA ALA A 123 1.49 2.54 9.25
C ALA A 123 0.03 2.46 9.69
N VAL A 124 -0.88 3.08 8.95
CA VAL A 124 -2.33 2.92 9.13
C VAL A 124 -2.71 1.45 8.96
N GLY A 125 -2.28 0.82 7.86
CA GLY A 125 -2.52 -0.60 7.60
C GLY A 125 -2.01 -1.52 8.71
N ALA A 126 -0.77 -1.30 9.18
CA ALA A 126 -0.12 -2.12 10.20
C ALA A 126 -0.86 -2.02 11.54
N ARG A 127 -1.15 -0.79 11.98
CA ARG A 127 -1.85 -0.51 13.23
C ARG A 127 -3.22 -1.20 13.30
N TRP A 128 -4.02 -1.09 12.24
CA TRP A 128 -5.35 -1.70 12.20
C TRP A 128 -5.29 -3.22 12.05
N PHE A 129 -4.35 -3.73 11.24
CA PHE A 129 -4.13 -5.18 11.12
C PHE A 129 -3.81 -5.80 12.49
N GLU A 130 -2.84 -5.25 13.21
CA GLU A 130 -2.48 -5.75 14.53
C GLU A 130 -3.63 -5.65 15.54
N ARG A 131 -4.33 -4.52 15.56
CA ARG A 131 -5.47 -4.32 16.46
C ARG A 131 -6.56 -5.36 16.22
N LEU A 132 -6.93 -5.58 14.95
CA LEU A 132 -7.95 -6.57 14.58
C LEU A 132 -7.50 -8.00 14.89
N CYS A 133 -6.21 -8.31 14.74
CA CYS A 133 -5.67 -9.59 15.20
C CYS A 133 -5.83 -9.76 16.72
N ARG A 134 -5.47 -8.74 17.53
CA ARG A 134 -5.65 -8.78 18.99
C ARG A 134 -7.11 -8.94 19.39
N GLU A 135 -8.02 -8.19 18.78
CA GLU A 135 -9.46 -8.28 19.05
C GLU A 135 -10.04 -9.67 18.72
N ARG A 136 -9.45 -10.36 17.73
CA ARG A 136 -9.85 -11.72 17.33
C ARG A 136 -9.04 -12.84 18.01
N GLY A 137 -8.11 -12.50 18.91
CA GLY A 137 -7.25 -13.47 19.57
C GLY A 137 -6.28 -14.21 18.63
N LEU A 138 -5.87 -13.56 17.55
CA LEU A 138 -4.95 -14.10 16.55
C LEU A 138 -3.53 -13.59 16.80
N ASP A 139 -2.55 -14.46 16.57
CA ASP A 139 -1.14 -14.04 16.45
C ASP A 139 -0.96 -13.22 15.15
N PRO A 140 -0.52 -11.96 15.23
CA PRO A 140 -0.43 -11.09 14.05
C PRO A 140 0.52 -11.61 12.96
N GLU A 141 1.70 -12.13 13.32
CA GLU A 141 2.67 -12.65 12.36
C GLU A 141 2.11 -13.86 11.60
N ALA A 142 1.59 -14.85 12.33
CA ALA A 142 1.01 -16.05 11.74
C ALA A 142 -0.22 -15.72 10.88
N ALA A 143 -1.07 -14.80 11.33
CA ALA A 143 -2.21 -14.31 10.56
C ALA A 143 -1.75 -13.65 9.27
N PHE A 144 -0.73 -12.78 9.33
CA PHE A 144 -0.18 -12.10 8.17
C PHE A 144 0.34 -13.12 7.15
N HIS A 145 1.21 -14.05 7.57
CA HIS A 145 1.76 -15.08 6.69
C HIS A 145 0.67 -15.94 6.05
N GLN A 146 -0.34 -16.35 6.83
CA GLN A 146 -1.45 -17.15 6.31
C GLN A 146 -2.21 -16.40 5.22
N ARG A 147 -2.51 -15.11 5.44
CA ARG A 147 -3.27 -14.30 4.48
C ARG A 147 -2.46 -13.97 3.25
N VAL A 148 -1.20 -13.59 3.39
CA VAL A 148 -0.34 -13.31 2.24
C VAL A 148 -0.17 -14.56 1.39
N ARG A 149 0.17 -15.72 1.97
CA ARG A 149 0.30 -16.98 1.20
C ARG A 149 -1.00 -17.38 0.48
N ARG A 150 -2.15 -17.07 1.06
CA ARG A 150 -3.45 -17.45 0.48
C ARG A 150 -3.92 -16.51 -0.62
N TYR A 151 -3.69 -15.21 -0.48
CA TYR A 151 -4.34 -14.19 -1.32
C TYR A 151 -3.38 -13.41 -2.21
N PHE A 152 -2.09 -13.31 -1.85
CA PHE A 152 -1.10 -12.65 -2.68
C PHE A 152 -0.54 -13.63 -3.73
N LYS A 153 -0.80 -13.34 -5.00
CA LYS A 153 -0.32 -14.13 -6.13
C LYS A 153 1.06 -13.63 -6.55
N GLY A 154 2.09 -14.04 -5.82
CA GLY A 154 3.47 -13.66 -6.12
C GLY A 154 4.43 -13.97 -4.98
N ALA A 155 5.67 -13.53 -5.13
CA ALA A 155 6.68 -13.59 -4.08
C ALA A 155 7.05 -12.17 -3.65
N LEU A 156 7.27 -11.97 -2.35
CA LEU A 156 7.88 -10.74 -1.86
C LEU A 156 9.34 -10.73 -2.30
N LYS A 157 9.77 -9.64 -2.94
CA LYS A 157 11.08 -9.55 -3.57
C LYS A 157 11.98 -8.56 -2.82
N PRO A 158 13.12 -9.00 -2.25
CA PRO A 158 14.13 -8.07 -1.75
C PRO A 158 14.74 -7.24 -2.90
N PRO A 159 15.45 -6.14 -2.60
CA PRO A 159 15.72 -5.61 -1.26
C PRO A 159 14.47 -4.99 -0.62
N PHE A 160 14.38 -5.09 0.71
CA PHE A 160 13.35 -4.41 1.50
C PHE A 160 13.93 -3.16 2.15
N ASN A 161 13.21 -2.04 2.09
CA ASN A 161 13.57 -0.83 2.80
C ASN A 161 13.20 -0.96 4.28
N ARG A 162 14.06 -1.64 5.04
CA ARG A 162 13.86 -1.90 6.47
C ARG A 162 13.56 -0.63 7.25
N ALA A 163 14.34 0.42 7.05
CA ALA A 163 14.17 1.67 7.79
C ALA A 163 12.76 2.29 7.59
N ALA A 164 12.26 2.31 6.35
CA ALA A 164 10.93 2.82 6.06
C ALA A 164 9.81 1.91 6.59
N ARG A 165 9.95 0.59 6.42
CA ARG A 165 9.01 -0.40 6.93
C ARG A 165 8.95 -0.39 8.47
N ASP A 166 10.09 -0.28 9.14
CA ASP A 166 10.20 -0.13 10.60
C ASP A 166 9.52 1.17 11.07
N SER A 167 9.72 2.28 10.34
CA SER A 167 9.04 3.55 10.63
C SER A 167 7.52 3.44 10.47
N ALA A 168 7.05 2.59 9.57
CA ALA A 168 5.64 2.26 9.40
C ALA A 168 5.13 1.20 10.40
N GLY A 169 5.97 0.70 11.32
CA GLY A 169 5.57 -0.36 12.26
C GLY A 169 5.33 -1.71 11.58
N LEU A 170 5.96 -1.97 10.43
CA LEU A 170 5.94 -3.26 9.74
C LEU A 170 7.27 -3.99 9.99
N PRO A 171 7.35 -4.87 11.00
CA PRO A 171 8.61 -5.49 11.38
C PRO A 171 9.02 -6.60 10.41
N ALA A 172 10.30 -6.96 10.45
CA ALA A 172 10.90 -7.86 9.47
C ALA A 172 10.32 -9.29 9.48
N GLU A 173 9.85 -9.74 10.65
CA GLU A 173 9.22 -11.06 10.81
C GLU A 173 7.98 -11.24 9.91
N TYR A 174 7.32 -10.15 9.53
CA TYR A 174 6.16 -10.22 8.64
C TYR A 174 6.58 -10.63 7.22
N TYR A 175 7.59 -9.97 6.65
CA TYR A 175 7.87 -10.02 5.22
C TYR A 175 9.11 -10.84 4.83
N GLU A 176 10.13 -10.93 5.70
CA GLU A 176 11.33 -11.71 5.37
C GLU A 176 11.07 -13.20 5.19
N PRO A 177 10.28 -13.88 6.05
CA PRO A 177 10.00 -15.31 5.87
C PRO A 177 9.18 -15.62 4.61
N LEU A 178 8.59 -14.60 3.99
CA LEU A 178 7.82 -14.71 2.76
C LEU A 178 8.66 -14.35 1.51
N ALA A 179 9.91 -13.90 1.70
CA ALA A 179 10.81 -13.61 0.60
C ALA A 179 11.22 -14.90 -0.11
N GLY A 180 11.04 -14.94 -1.44
CA GLY A 180 11.46 -16.08 -2.26
C GLY A 180 10.57 -17.34 -2.18
N ALA A 181 9.51 -17.34 -1.36
CA ALA A 181 8.46 -18.33 -1.44
C ALA A 181 7.49 -17.94 -2.58
N ALA A 182 7.74 -18.45 -3.78
CA ALA A 182 6.65 -18.55 -4.77
C ALA A 182 5.70 -19.65 -4.31
N ALA A 183 4.39 -19.37 -4.29
CA ALA A 183 3.37 -20.40 -4.18
C ALA A 183 3.36 -21.29 -5.43
#